data_AF-A0A9X1RPF9-F1
#
_entry.id   AF-A0A9X1RPF9-F1
#
_cell.length_a   1.000
_cell.length_b   1.000
_cell.length_c   1.000
_cell.angle_alpha   90.00
_cell.angle_beta   90.00
_cell.angle_gamma   90.00
#
_symmetry.space_group_name_H-M   'P 1'
#
loop_
_entity.id
_entity.type
_entity.pdbx_description
1 polymer ?
#
loop_
_entity_poly.entity_id
_entity_poly.type
_entity_poly.pdbx_seq_one_letter_code
_entity_poly.pdbx_strand_id
1 'polypeptide(L)'
;MNRLLTLLAIVSSALLAQPTFAQAIDDSNCLRHLGGGGFGDFECYERHTKMLIPDSTKVADSIKNSSHVNRETKLGILKYMKIQKNSSESCDLAINLAYPSKKERADRNHIEVYDVMAARCRYGLRKQQNEFLHDLSSIVDD
;
A
#
# COMPACT_ATOMS: atom_id res chain seq x y z
N MET A 1 -33.91 37.82 -28.48
CA MET A 1 -32.93 36.72 -28.68
C MET A 1 -31.65 36.97 -27.86
N ASN A 2 -31.70 36.99 -26.52
CA ASN A 2 -30.47 37.29 -25.75
C ASN A 2 -30.43 36.73 -24.31
N ARG A 3 -31.03 35.56 -24.06
CA ARG A 3 -30.96 34.91 -22.73
C ARG A 3 -30.53 33.44 -22.77
N LEU A 4 -30.19 32.91 -23.94
CA LEU A 4 -29.84 31.48 -24.09
C LEU A 4 -28.32 31.21 -24.07
N LEU A 5 -27.48 32.25 -24.14
CA LEU A 5 -26.02 32.09 -24.30
C LEU A 5 -25.23 32.18 -22.98
N THR A 6 -25.83 32.61 -21.87
CA THR A 6 -25.10 32.83 -20.61
C THR A 6 -25.08 31.61 -19.68
N LEU A 7 -25.90 30.58 -19.93
CA LEU A 7 -25.95 29.36 -19.10
C LEU A 7 -24.94 28.28 -19.52
N LEU A 8 -24.32 28.41 -20.69
CA LEU A 8 -23.36 27.44 -21.21
C LEU A 8 -21.93 27.62 -20.71
N ALA A 9 -21.62 28.72 -20.01
CA ALA A 9 -20.26 29.03 -19.58
C ALA A 9 -19.92 28.61 -18.13
N ILE A 10 -20.89 28.15 -17.34
CA ILE A 10 -20.65 27.80 -15.92
C ILE A 10 -20.39 26.29 -15.74
N VAL A 11 -20.75 25.45 -16.72
CA VAL A 11 -20.65 23.98 -16.58
C VAL A 11 -19.28 23.42 -17.03
N SER A 12 -18.41 24.23 -17.62
CA SER A 12 -17.15 23.73 -18.22
C SER A 12 -15.92 23.71 -17.30
N SER A 13 -16.01 24.21 -16.07
CA SER A 13 -14.81 24.38 -15.22
C SER A 13 -14.66 23.35 -14.09
N ALA A 14 -15.59 22.40 -13.95
CA ALA A 14 -15.59 21.43 -12.84
C ALA A 14 -14.96 20.07 -13.18
N LEU A 15 -14.37 19.89 -14.37
CA LEU A 15 -14.01 18.56 -14.89
C LEU A 15 -12.54 18.12 -14.73
N LEU A 16 -11.69 18.82 -13.96
CA LEU A 16 -10.24 18.53 -13.94
C LEU A 16 -9.64 18.35 -12.55
N ALA A 17 -10.36 17.70 -11.65
CA ALA A 17 -9.75 17.09 -10.46
C ALA A 17 -10.32 15.69 -10.26
N GLN A 18 -10.08 14.79 -11.21
CA GLN A 18 -10.19 13.38 -10.88
C GLN A 18 -9.04 13.07 -9.92
N PRO A 19 -9.30 12.68 -8.65
CA PRO A 19 -8.25 12.12 -7.83
C PRO A 19 -7.68 10.95 -8.62
N THR A 20 -6.38 11.00 -8.92
CA THR A 20 -5.65 9.84 -9.42
C THR A 20 -5.60 8.86 -8.25
N PHE A 21 -6.70 8.14 -8.02
CA PHE A 21 -6.67 6.90 -7.26
C PHE A 21 -5.58 6.07 -7.93
N ALA A 22 -4.55 5.72 -7.16
CA ALA A 22 -3.54 4.79 -7.58
C ALA A 22 -4.29 3.60 -8.22
N GLN A 23 -4.00 3.34 -9.49
CA GLN A 23 -4.65 2.30 -10.27
C GLN A 23 -4.74 1.04 -9.40
N ALA A 24 -5.97 0.56 -9.15
CA ALA A 24 -6.20 -0.60 -8.30
C ALA A 24 -5.26 -1.72 -8.77
N ILE A 25 -4.31 -2.09 -7.91
CA ILE A 25 -3.27 -3.04 -8.26
C ILE A 25 -3.94 -4.41 -8.47
N ASP A 26 -3.88 -4.92 -9.71
CA ASP A 26 -4.43 -6.22 -10.07
C ASP A 26 -3.48 -7.36 -9.67
N ASP A 27 -3.59 -7.78 -8.40
CA ASP A 27 -2.81 -8.86 -7.78
C ASP A 27 -3.10 -10.24 -8.34
N SER A 28 -4.18 -10.39 -9.12
CA SER A 28 -4.53 -11.68 -9.72
C SER A 28 -3.42 -12.19 -10.65
N ASN A 29 -2.56 -11.29 -11.16
CA ASN A 29 -1.40 -11.63 -11.97
C ASN A 29 -0.21 -12.16 -11.17
N CYS A 30 -0.04 -11.80 -9.89
CA CYS A 30 1.01 -12.40 -9.04
C CYS A 30 0.68 -13.85 -8.65
N LEU A 31 -0.57 -14.29 -8.82
CA LEU A 31 -1.06 -15.62 -8.40
C LEU A 31 -1.07 -16.66 -9.53
N ARG A 32 -0.74 -16.28 -10.77
CA ARG A 32 -0.82 -17.20 -11.93
C ARG A 32 0.34 -18.18 -12.03
N HIS A 33 1.42 -18.02 -11.26
CA HIS A 33 2.67 -18.77 -11.47
C HIS A 33 3.15 -19.56 -10.24
N LEU A 34 2.22 -20.05 -9.40
CA LEU A 34 2.52 -21.06 -8.38
C LEU A 34 3.12 -22.38 -8.94
N GLY A 35 3.26 -22.50 -10.27
CA GLY A 35 3.95 -23.60 -10.95
C GLY A 35 5.20 -23.21 -11.76
N GLY A 36 5.69 -21.97 -11.68
CA GLY A 36 6.70 -21.41 -12.57
C GLY A 36 7.96 -20.87 -11.88
N GLY A 37 8.46 -21.54 -10.84
CA GLY A 37 9.68 -21.15 -10.12
C GLY A 37 9.51 -19.85 -9.33
N GLY A 38 9.45 -19.93 -8.00
CA GLY A 38 9.00 -18.86 -7.09
C GLY A 38 9.64 -17.47 -7.20
N PHE A 39 10.64 -17.26 -8.06
CA PHE A 39 11.24 -15.96 -8.37
C PHE A 39 10.24 -14.93 -8.91
N GLY A 40 9.39 -15.32 -9.87
CA GLY A 40 8.44 -14.39 -10.49
C GLY A 40 7.39 -13.87 -9.50
N ASP A 41 6.87 -14.76 -8.65
CA ASP A 41 5.89 -14.40 -7.62
C ASP A 41 6.53 -13.52 -6.54
N PHE A 42 7.76 -13.85 -6.12
CA PHE A 42 8.52 -13.04 -5.16
C PHE A 42 8.72 -11.60 -5.66
N GLU A 43 9.25 -11.42 -6.87
CA GLU A 43 9.47 -10.09 -7.45
C GLU A 43 8.17 -9.30 -7.60
N CYS A 44 7.08 -9.98 -7.99
CA CYS A 44 5.76 -9.36 -8.11
C CYS A 44 5.32 -8.76 -6.76
N TYR A 45 5.29 -9.58 -5.70
CA TYR A 45 4.88 -9.11 -4.37
C TYR A 45 5.80 -8.01 -3.81
N GLU A 46 7.11 -8.15 -3.96
CA GLU A 46 8.07 -7.14 -3.49
C GLU A 46 7.90 -5.81 -4.21
N ARG A 47 7.71 -5.83 -5.53
CA ARG A 47 7.49 -4.60 -6.32
C ARG A 47 6.20 -3.91 -5.89
N HIS A 48 5.09 -4.64 -5.77
CA HIS A 48 3.82 -4.03 -5.35
C HIS A 48 3.87 -3.53 -3.90
N THR A 49 4.53 -4.27 -3.00
CA THR A 49 4.80 -3.80 -1.63
C THR A 49 5.54 -2.47 -1.63
N LYS A 50 6.60 -2.33 -2.45
CA LYS A 50 7.37 -1.09 -2.57
C LYS A 50 6.55 0.08 -3.11
N MET A 51 5.54 -0.17 -3.94
CA MET A 51 4.64 0.87 -4.45
C MET A 51 3.62 1.34 -3.39
N LEU A 52 3.16 0.44 -2.52
CA LEU A 52 2.16 0.76 -1.48
C LEU A 52 2.73 1.57 -0.30
N ILE A 53 4.02 1.40 0.02
CA ILE A 53 4.67 2.10 1.14
C ILE A 53 4.66 3.64 0.99
N PRO A 54 5.12 4.23 -0.13
CA PRO A 54 5.12 5.68 -0.31
C PRO A 54 3.70 6.25 -0.35
N ASP A 55 2.76 5.55 -0.99
CA ASP A 55 1.37 5.98 -1.05
C ASP A 55 0.72 5.98 0.35
N SER A 56 0.86 4.89 1.11
CA SER A 56 0.39 4.82 2.50
C SER A 56 0.99 5.91 3.39
N THR A 57 2.28 6.21 3.20
CA THR A 57 2.95 7.29 3.94
C THR A 57 2.35 8.64 3.59
N LYS A 58 2.16 8.92 2.29
CA LYS A 58 1.56 10.16 1.80
C LYS A 58 0.14 10.37 2.35
N VAL A 59 -0.71 9.35 2.31
CA VAL A 59 -2.08 9.42 2.82
C VAL A 59 -2.09 9.63 4.34
N ALA A 60 -1.29 8.88 5.09
CA ALA A 60 -1.16 9.07 6.54
C ALA A 60 -0.67 10.48 6.91
N ASP A 61 0.26 11.05 6.14
CA ASP A 61 0.72 12.42 6.31
C ASP A 61 -0.37 13.45 6.00
N SER A 62 -1.15 13.23 4.93
CA SER A 62 -2.31 14.06 4.59
C SER A 62 -3.31 14.12 5.74
N ILE A 63 -3.72 12.96 6.26
CA ILE A 63 -4.67 12.86 7.38
C ILE A 63 -4.13 13.61 8.61
N LYS A 64 -2.86 13.38 8.98
CA LYS A 64 -2.26 14.07 10.14
C LYS A 64 -2.21 15.58 9.98
N ASN A 65 -2.14 16.09 8.75
CA ASN A 65 -2.03 17.51 8.46
C ASN A 65 -3.39 18.19 8.27
N SER A 66 -4.49 17.44 8.18
CA SER A 66 -5.84 17.99 8.14
C SER A 66 -6.16 18.82 9.39
N SER A 67 -6.87 19.95 9.18
CA SER A 67 -7.33 20.87 10.23
C SER A 67 -8.32 20.23 11.19
N HIS A 68 -9.04 19.20 10.76
CA HIS A 68 -10.10 18.54 11.53
C HIS A 68 -9.56 17.44 12.46
N VAL A 69 -8.27 17.12 12.37
CA VAL A 69 -7.65 16.03 13.12
C VAL A 69 -6.95 16.55 14.38
N ASN A 70 -7.44 16.11 15.54
CA ASN A 70 -6.87 16.49 16.84
C ASN A 70 -5.54 15.77 17.14
N ARG A 71 -4.85 16.19 18.21
CA ARG A 71 -3.55 15.64 18.61
C ARG A 71 -3.58 14.13 18.90
N GLU A 72 -4.64 13.64 19.53
CA GLU A 72 -4.76 12.22 19.89
C GLU A 72 -4.87 11.35 18.64
N THR A 73 -5.68 11.77 17.67
CA THR A 73 -5.80 11.08 16.38
C THR A 73 -4.47 11.06 15.62
N LYS A 74 -3.72 12.18 15.62
CA LYS A 74 -2.37 12.20 15.01
C LYS A 74 -1.42 11.18 15.64
N LEU A 75 -1.43 11.08 16.98
CA LEU A 75 -0.64 10.07 17.69
C LEU A 75 -1.12 8.64 17.40
N GLY A 76 -2.44 8.45 17.24
CA GLY A 76 -3.05 7.20 16.82
C GLY A 76 -2.53 6.74 15.46
N ILE A 77 -2.48 7.63 14.47
CA ILE A 77 -1.95 7.33 13.13
C ILE A 77 -0.47 6.97 13.20
N LEU A 78 0.35 7.72 13.95
CA LEU A 78 1.78 7.39 14.13
C LEU A 78 1.97 6.01 14.76
N LYS A 79 1.18 5.69 15.79
CA LYS A 79 1.20 4.37 16.44
C LYS A 79 0.78 3.27 15.47
N TYR A 80 -0.29 3.50 14.70
CA TYR A 80 -0.77 2.57 13.68
C TYR A 80 0.31 2.28 12.63
N MET A 81 0.94 3.31 12.04
CA MET A 81 2.02 3.15 11.06
C MET A 81 3.19 2.34 11.61
N LYS A 82 3.56 2.57 12.88
CA LYS A 82 4.61 1.82 13.57
C LYS A 82 4.22 0.35 13.76
N ILE A 83 3.00 0.07 14.20
CA ILE A 83 2.49 -1.30 14.38
C ILE A 83 2.49 -2.05 13.04
N GLN A 84 1.99 -1.44 11.97
CA GLN A 84 1.97 -2.07 10.65
C GLN A 84 3.38 -2.39 10.13
N LYS A 85 4.35 -1.50 10.35
CA LYS A 85 5.76 -1.78 10.05
C LYS A 85 6.26 -3.02 10.80
N ASN A 86 6.05 -3.08 12.11
CA ASN A 86 6.49 -4.20 12.94
C ASN A 86 5.79 -5.51 12.56
N SER A 87 4.49 -5.46 12.23
CA SER A 87 3.75 -6.62 11.72
C SER A 87 4.36 -7.14 10.42
N SER A 88 4.75 -6.25 9.51
CA SER A 88 5.40 -6.65 8.25
C SER A 88 6.78 -7.29 8.45
N GLU A 89 7.51 -6.94 9.50
CA GLU A 89 8.80 -7.57 9.84
C GLU A 89 8.61 -9.01 10.35
N SER A 90 7.47 -9.31 10.98
CA SER A 90 7.12 -10.66 11.44
C SER A 90 6.89 -11.65 10.28
N CYS A 91 6.69 -11.16 9.04
CA CYS A 91 6.53 -12.01 7.87
C CYS A 91 7.78 -12.85 7.54
N ASP A 92 8.96 -12.46 8.04
CA ASP A 92 10.19 -13.21 7.84
C ASP A 92 10.29 -14.46 8.74
N LEU A 93 9.24 -14.78 9.52
CA LEU A 93 9.25 -15.93 10.43
C LEU A 93 9.56 -17.25 9.71
N ALA A 94 8.99 -17.50 8.54
CA ALA A 94 9.27 -18.72 7.77
C ALA A 94 10.75 -18.79 7.33
N ILE A 95 11.32 -17.67 6.89
CA ILE A 95 12.75 -17.56 6.55
C ILE A 95 13.61 -17.83 7.80
N ASN A 96 13.26 -17.24 8.94
CA ASN A 96 14.01 -17.38 10.19
C ASN A 96 13.94 -18.81 10.75
N LEU A 97 12.84 -19.54 10.51
CA LEU A 97 12.72 -20.96 10.87
C LEU A 97 13.57 -21.86 9.97
N ALA A 98 13.58 -21.59 8.66
CA ALA A 98 14.35 -22.38 7.71
C ALA A 98 15.86 -22.07 7.77
N TYR A 99 16.23 -20.83 8.13
CA TYR A 99 17.62 -20.35 8.22
C TYR A 99 17.81 -19.53 9.52
N PRO A 100 18.05 -20.20 10.66
CA PRO A 100 18.13 -19.55 11.96
C PRO A 100 19.26 -18.52 12.06
N SER A 101 20.41 -18.78 11.44
CA SER A 101 21.55 -17.87 11.52
C SER A 101 21.57 -16.84 10.38
N LYS A 102 22.20 -15.68 10.63
CA LYS A 102 22.44 -14.67 9.58
C LYS A 102 23.41 -15.17 8.50
N LYS A 103 24.36 -16.03 8.88
CA LYS A 103 25.35 -16.61 7.97
C LYS A 103 24.65 -17.52 6.94
N GLU A 104 23.84 -18.46 7.41
CA GLU A 104 23.08 -19.34 6.52
C GLU A 104 22.16 -18.57 5.58
N ARG A 105 21.56 -17.46 6.04
CA ARG A 105 20.76 -16.58 5.18
C ARG A 105 21.59 -15.86 4.12
N ALA A 106 22.81 -15.44 4.45
CA ALA A 106 23.69 -14.72 3.55
C ALA A 106 24.33 -15.63 2.49
N ASP A 107 24.53 -16.90 2.80
CA ASP A 107 25.11 -17.89 1.89
C ASP A 107 24.10 -18.37 0.81
N ARG A 108 22.86 -17.89 0.86
CA ARG A 108 21.80 -18.22 -0.11
C ARG A 108 22.03 -17.51 -1.43
N ASN A 109 21.87 -18.24 -2.53
CA ASN A 109 22.02 -17.73 -3.90
C ASN A 109 20.76 -17.85 -4.78
N HIS A 110 19.63 -18.25 -4.20
CA HIS A 110 18.37 -18.39 -4.91
C HIS A 110 17.16 -18.06 -4.02
N ILE A 111 16.06 -17.72 -4.69
CA ILE A 111 14.75 -17.49 -4.08
C ILE A 111 14.05 -18.82 -3.87
N GLU A 112 13.49 -18.97 -2.69
CA GLU A 112 12.91 -20.19 -2.17
C GLU A 112 11.47 -19.94 -1.73
N VAL A 113 10.71 -21.02 -1.52
CA VAL A 113 9.27 -20.92 -1.25
C VAL A 113 8.95 -20.04 -0.03
N TYR A 114 9.79 -20.07 0.99
CA TYR A 114 9.61 -19.27 2.20
C TYR A 114 9.89 -17.77 1.99
N ASP A 115 10.66 -17.37 0.96
CA ASP A 115 10.77 -15.95 0.60
C ASP A 115 9.50 -15.47 -0.09
N VAL A 116 8.91 -16.31 -0.95
CA VAL A 116 7.63 -16.01 -1.59
C VAL A 116 6.54 -15.86 -0.52
N MET A 117 6.53 -16.75 0.48
CA MET A 117 5.63 -16.65 1.64
C MET A 117 5.81 -15.32 2.39
N ALA A 118 7.05 -14.93 2.67
CA ALA A 118 7.36 -13.68 3.35
C ALA A 118 6.93 -12.46 2.51
N ALA A 119 7.27 -12.44 1.23
CA ALA A 119 6.90 -11.37 0.30
C ALA A 119 5.37 -11.22 0.18
N ARG A 120 4.65 -12.34 0.05
CA ARG A 120 3.18 -12.36 0.03
C ARG A 120 2.58 -11.83 1.32
N CYS A 121 3.12 -12.23 2.48
CA CYS A 121 2.68 -11.74 3.79
C CYS A 121 2.88 -10.22 3.90
N ARG A 122 4.07 -9.72 3.54
CA ARG A 122 4.36 -8.27 3.54
C ARG A 122 3.40 -7.53 2.63
N TYR A 123 3.18 -8.03 1.43
CA TYR A 123 2.26 -7.46 0.47
C TYR A 123 0.84 -7.33 1.04
N GLY A 124 0.28 -8.43 1.57
CA GLY A 124 -1.08 -8.43 2.12
C GLY A 124 -1.28 -7.41 3.25
N LEU A 125 -0.30 -7.30 4.16
CA LEU A 125 -0.35 -6.30 5.23
C LEU A 125 -0.27 -4.87 4.70
N ARG A 126 0.58 -4.61 3.69
CA ARG A 126 0.70 -3.27 3.10
C ARG A 126 -0.52 -2.88 2.29
N LYS A 127 -1.15 -3.83 1.61
CA LYS A 127 -2.40 -3.60 0.88
C LYS A 127 -3.52 -3.20 1.83
N GLN A 128 -3.75 -4.02 2.86
CA GLN A 128 -4.76 -3.72 3.88
C GLN A 128 -4.47 -2.39 4.60
N GLN A 129 -3.20 -2.11 4.89
CA GLN A 129 -2.79 -0.83 5.47
C GLN A 129 -3.17 0.35 4.56
N ASN A 130 -2.86 0.24 3.27
CA ASN A 130 -3.11 1.28 2.30
C ASN A 130 -4.62 1.53 2.13
N GLU A 131 -5.41 0.48 1.94
CA GLU A 131 -6.87 0.54 1.83
C GLU A 131 -7.48 1.24 3.06
N PHE A 132 -7.12 0.80 4.26
CA PHE A 132 -7.62 1.41 5.49
C PHE A 132 -7.26 2.90 5.62
N LEU A 133 -6.06 3.31 5.20
CA LEU A 133 -5.67 4.72 5.24
C LEU A 133 -6.44 5.56 4.23
N HIS A 134 -6.74 5.04 3.04
CA HIS A 134 -7.59 5.73 2.08
C HIS A 134 -9.03 5.87 2.59
N ASP A 135 -9.58 4.81 3.20
CA ASP A 135 -10.89 4.86 3.85
C ASP A 135 -10.90 5.92 4.97
N LEU A 136 -9.86 5.97 5.81
CA LEU A 136 -9.72 7.00 6.83
C LEU A 136 -9.61 8.42 6.24
N SER A 137 -8.91 8.59 5.12
CA SER A 137 -8.80 9.91 4.47
C SER A 137 -10.16 10.38 3.99
N SER A 138 -10.99 9.50 3.43
CA SER A 138 -12.34 9.87 2.97
C SER A 138 -13.22 10.44 4.07
N ILE A 139 -13.06 9.98 5.32
CA ILE A 139 -13.79 10.52 6.48
C ILE A 139 -13.30 11.92 6.87
N VAL A 140 -12.02 12.22 6.60
CA VAL A 140 -11.36 13.46 7.01
C VAL A 140 -11.51 14.57 5.98
N ASP A 141 -11.72 14.20 4.72
CA ASP A 141 -11.93 15.09 3.59
C ASP A 141 -13.42 15.47 3.38
N ASP A 142 -14.35 14.82 4.11
CA ASP A 142 -15.80 15.13 4.17
C ASP A 142 -16.12 16.27 5.15
#